data_AF-A0A151QY77-F1
#
_entry.id   AF-A0A151QY77-F1
#
_cell.length_a   1.000
_cell.length_b   1.000
_cell.length_c   1.000
_cell.angle_alpha   90.00
_cell.angle_beta   90.00
_cell.angle_gamma   90.00
#
_symmetry.space_group_name_H-M   'P 1'
#
loop_
_entity.id
_entity.type
_entity.pdbx_description
1 polymer ?
#
loop_
_entity_poly.entity_id
_entity_poly.type
_entity_poly.pdbx_seq_one_letter_code
_entity_poly.pdbx_strand_id
1 'polypeptide(L)'
;WVIKKWGGQHTCINAILSQDHNKLDSEFICSCILGMVREDASMSISLIQERLSGQFNYKVSYRKAYVDATYSNAYIKEAYSGKWYPHGNDDNIRPTNGPHIVPDQSMLRGKGRPKSMRIRNEMDWTESQRRQRCGHCRVEGHNRTNCPQLASNIINDLNH
;
A
#
# COMPACT_ATOMS: atom_id res chain seq x y z
N TRP A 1 43.09 12.60 16.58
CA TRP A 1 42.74 11.64 15.52
C TRP A 1 43.77 11.74 14.40
N VAL A 2 44.30 10.62 13.92
CA VAL A 2 45.28 10.57 12.82
C VAL A 2 44.59 9.99 11.58
N ILE A 3 44.48 10.78 10.53
CA ILE A 3 43.90 10.35 9.25
C ILE A 3 45.01 9.65 8.45
N LYS A 4 44.95 8.32 8.31
CA LYS A 4 45.82 7.57 7.40
C LYS A 4 45.26 7.70 5.98
N LYS A 5 46.03 8.37 5.10
CA LYS A 5 45.70 8.54 3.69
C LYS A 5 46.14 7.29 2.93
N TRP A 6 45.17 6.54 2.39
CA TRP A 6 45.45 5.44 1.46
C TRP A 6 45.73 6.04 0.08
N GLY A 7 46.91 5.75 -0.48
CA GLY A 7 47.36 6.30 -1.77
C GLY A 7 47.53 5.19 -2.81
N GLY A 8 46.82 5.33 -3.94
CA GLY A 8 46.97 4.53 -5.15
C GLY A 8 45.84 4.82 -6.14
N GLN A 9 46.12 4.81 -7.45
CA GLN A 9 45.06 4.73 -8.47
C GLN A 9 44.35 3.40 -8.26
N HIS A 10 43.08 3.49 -7.90
CA HIS A 10 42.26 2.33 -7.62
C HIS A 10 41.07 2.34 -8.58
N THR A 11 40.86 1.23 -9.29
CA THR A 11 39.66 0.98 -10.09
C THR A 11 38.61 0.29 -9.24
N CYS A 12 38.36 0.80 -8.02
CA CYS A 12 37.33 0.25 -7.14
C CYS A 12 35.95 0.56 -7.72
N ILE A 13 35.52 -0.23 -8.70
CA ILE A 13 34.12 -0.39 -9.05
C ILE A 13 33.54 -1.21 -7.91
N ASN A 14 32.95 -0.54 -6.92
CA ASN A 14 32.07 -1.21 -5.96
C ASN A 14 30.94 -1.85 -6.77
N ALA A 15 31.02 -3.16 -6.99
CA ALA A 15 30.02 -3.95 -7.74
C ALA A 15 28.67 -4.08 -6.99
N ILE A 16 28.57 -3.47 -5.81
CA ILE A 16 27.35 -3.40 -5.01
C ILE A 16 26.99 -1.92 -4.91
N LEU A 17 26.28 -1.44 -5.92
CA LEU A 17 25.64 -0.12 -5.88
C LEU A 17 24.62 -0.16 -4.72
N SER A 18 24.79 0.74 -3.75
CA SER A 18 23.79 0.98 -2.70
C SER A 18 22.46 1.34 -3.35
N GLN A 19 21.33 0.86 -2.79
CA GLN A 19 19.99 1.20 -3.31
C GLN A 19 19.71 2.71 -3.33
N ASP A 20 20.48 3.50 -2.59
CA ASP A 20 20.42 4.97 -2.51
C ASP A 20 21.49 5.67 -3.37
N HIS A 21 22.01 5.00 -4.40
CA HIS A 21 23.04 5.59 -5.26
C HIS A 21 22.46 6.77 -6.06
N ASN A 22 23.01 7.96 -5.82
CA ASN A 22 22.63 9.23 -6.43
C ASN A 22 22.67 9.30 -7.97
N LYS A 23 23.24 8.30 -8.66
CA LYS A 23 23.21 8.20 -10.14
C LYS A 23 22.06 7.34 -10.70
N LEU A 24 21.24 6.74 -9.85
CA LEU A 24 20.01 6.02 -10.23
C LEU A 24 18.79 6.89 -9.87
N ASP A 25 18.80 8.13 -10.36
CA ASP A 25 17.69 9.05 -10.16
C ASP A 25 16.46 8.62 -10.97
N SER A 26 15.32 9.24 -10.67
CA SER A 26 14.06 8.94 -11.34
C SER A 26 14.09 9.26 -12.83
N GLU A 27 14.89 10.24 -13.26
CA GLU A 27 14.98 10.67 -14.65
C GLU A 27 15.69 9.60 -15.51
N PHE A 28 16.80 9.06 -15.00
CA PHE A 28 17.52 7.95 -15.62
C PHE A 28 16.65 6.70 -15.72
N ILE A 29 15.97 6.32 -14.63
CA ILE A 29 15.06 5.15 -14.63
C ILE A 29 13.93 5.35 -15.65
N CYS A 30 13.34 6.56 -15.72
CA CYS A 30 12.30 6.88 -16.69
C CYS A 30 12.80 6.72 -18.13
N SER A 31 13.99 7.23 -18.44
CA SER A 31 14.59 7.13 -19.77
C SER A 31 14.82 5.67 -20.19
N CYS A 32 15.30 4.83 -19.28
CA CYS A 32 15.48 3.40 -19.53
C CYS A 32 14.14 2.68 -19.79
N ILE A 33 13.14 2.92 -18.94
CA ILE A 33 11.80 2.30 -19.09
C ILE A 33 11.14 2.78 -20.39
N LEU A 34 11.23 4.07 -20.69
CA LEU A 34 10.67 4.64 -21.91
C LEU A 34 11.31 4.05 -23.17
N GLY A 35 12.63 3.82 -23.16
CA GLY A 35 13.33 3.12 -24.24
C GLY A 35 12.77 1.72 -24.46
N MET A 36 12.60 0.94 -23.39
CA MET A 36 12.09 -0.43 -23.48
C MET A 36 10.63 -0.49 -23.98
N VAL A 37 9.76 0.41 -23.48
CA VAL A 37 8.34 0.45 -23.90
C VAL A 37 8.17 0.93 -25.34
N ARG A 38 9.08 1.78 -25.85
CA ARG A 38 9.08 2.20 -27.26
C ARG A 38 9.48 1.07 -28.20
N GLU A 39 10.37 0.19 -27.78
CA GLU A 39 10.77 -0.98 -28.55
C GLU A 39 9.69 -2.06 -28.55
N ASP A 40 9.10 -2.33 -27.39
CA ASP A 40 8.02 -3.30 -27.23
C ASP A 40 7.01 -2.82 -26.18
N ALA A 41 5.88 -2.30 -26.66
CA ALA A 41 4.80 -1.82 -25.81
C ALA A 41 4.06 -2.94 -25.07
N SER A 42 4.23 -4.20 -25.47
CA SER A 42 3.61 -5.37 -24.84
C SER A 42 4.43 -5.97 -23.69
N MET A 43 5.59 -5.40 -23.40
CA MET A 43 6.49 -5.93 -22.38
C MET A 43 5.86 -5.95 -20.98
N SER A 44 6.15 -7.01 -20.21
CA SER A 44 5.65 -7.15 -18.84
C SER A 44 6.52 -6.37 -17.84
N ILE A 45 5.90 -5.93 -16.75
CA ILE A 45 6.59 -5.18 -15.68
C ILE A 45 7.70 -6.04 -15.04
N SER A 46 7.50 -7.34 -14.92
CA SER A 46 8.50 -8.28 -14.43
C SER A 46 9.76 -8.26 -15.31
N LEU A 47 9.60 -8.19 -16.63
CA LEU A 47 10.72 -8.12 -17.57
C LEU A 47 11.46 -6.78 -17.49
N ILE A 48 10.76 -5.67 -17.26
CA ILE A 48 11.37 -4.35 -16.99
C ILE A 48 12.24 -4.42 -15.74
N GLN A 49 11.70 -4.98 -14.66
CA GLN A 49 12.42 -5.12 -13.39
C GLN A 49 13.63 -6.05 -13.52
N GLU A 50 13.50 -7.14 -14.26
CA GLU A 50 14.60 -8.07 -14.56
C GLU A 50 15.73 -7.37 -15.31
N ARG A 51 15.43 -6.64 -16.40
CA ARG A 51 16.43 -5.93 -17.21
C ARG A 51 17.18 -4.87 -16.40
N LEU A 52 16.46 -4.06 -15.62
CA LEU A 52 17.08 -3.03 -14.77
C LEU A 52 17.92 -3.64 -13.65
N SER A 53 17.45 -4.74 -13.06
CA SER A 53 18.20 -5.47 -12.04
C SER A 53 19.46 -6.13 -12.62
N GLY A 54 19.37 -6.74 -13.81
CA GLY A 54 20.50 -7.40 -14.47
C GLY A 54 21.58 -6.42 -14.93
N GLN A 55 21.18 -5.26 -15.45
CA GLN A 55 22.14 -4.27 -15.99
C GLN A 55 22.78 -3.40 -14.90
N PHE A 56 22.02 -3.01 -13.89
CA PHE A 56 22.46 -2.00 -12.92
C PHE A 56 22.55 -2.53 -11.49
N ASN A 57 22.30 -3.84 -11.28
CA ASN A 57 22.15 -4.44 -9.95
C ASN A 57 21.16 -3.67 -9.06
N TYR A 58 20.15 -3.04 -9.68
CA TYR A 58 19.20 -2.15 -9.03
C TYR A 58 17.78 -2.71 -9.11
N LYS A 59 17.22 -3.00 -7.94
CA LYS A 59 15.87 -3.56 -7.82
C LYS A 59 14.83 -2.44 -7.79
N VAL A 60 14.26 -2.10 -8.95
CA VAL A 60 13.20 -1.08 -9.06
C VAL A 60 11.91 -1.60 -8.43
N SER A 61 11.40 -0.90 -7.42
CA SER A 61 10.08 -1.22 -6.88
C SER A 61 8.99 -0.87 -7.89
N TYR A 62 7.89 -1.63 -7.89
CA TYR A 62 6.72 -1.37 -8.76
C TYR A 62 6.29 0.10 -8.73
N ARG A 63 6.27 0.68 -7.53
CA ARG A 63 5.93 2.09 -7.30
C ARG A 63 6.87 3.04 -8.05
N LYS A 64 8.19 2.81 -8.02
CA LYS A 64 9.18 3.65 -8.72
C LYS A 64 9.15 3.46 -10.24
N ALA A 65 8.68 2.30 -10.72
CA ALA A 65 8.60 2.01 -12.15
C ALA A 65 7.37 2.60 -12.85
N TYR A 66 6.27 2.84 -12.12
CA TYR A 66 4.97 3.15 -12.75
C TYR A 66 4.20 4.33 -12.13
N VAL A 67 4.54 4.77 -10.91
CA VAL A 67 3.94 6.00 -10.37
C VAL A 67 4.58 7.19 -11.07
N ASP A 68 3.91 7.64 -12.12
CA ASP A 68 4.28 8.82 -12.89
C ASP A 68 4.42 10.05 -11.97
N ALA A 69 5.27 11.01 -12.33
CA ALA A 69 5.48 12.24 -11.58
C ALA A 69 4.19 13.04 -11.38
N THR A 70 3.19 12.87 -12.25
CA THR A 70 1.82 13.38 -12.13
C THR A 70 1.05 12.80 -10.95
N TYR A 71 1.48 11.69 -10.34
CA TYR A 71 0.91 11.18 -9.09
C TYR A 71 1.80 11.47 -7.87
N SER A 72 2.76 12.39 -8.02
CA SER A 72 3.56 12.84 -6.89
C SER A 72 2.69 13.59 -5.87
N ASN A 73 3.05 13.48 -4.58
CA ASN A 73 2.37 14.25 -3.53
C ASN A 73 2.46 15.76 -3.79
N ALA A 74 3.49 16.23 -4.48
CA ALA A 74 3.61 17.64 -4.88
C ALA A 74 2.54 18.01 -5.91
N TYR A 75 2.38 17.20 -6.97
CA TYR A 75 1.32 17.40 -7.96
C TYR A 75 -0.07 17.31 -7.33
N ILE A 76 -0.33 16.31 -6.48
CA ILE A 76 -1.63 16.17 -5.80
C ILE A 76 -1.91 17.41 -4.93
N LYS A 77 -0.93 17.90 -4.17
CA LYS A 77 -1.12 19.12 -3.39
C LYS A 77 -1.44 20.33 -4.28
N GLU A 78 -0.81 20.43 -5.44
CA GLU A 78 -1.06 21.51 -6.41
C GLU A 78 -2.43 21.39 -7.07
N ALA A 79 -2.84 20.20 -7.52
CA ALA A 79 -4.15 19.96 -8.12
C ALA A 79 -5.31 20.32 -7.17
N TYR A 80 -5.07 20.19 -5.86
CA TYR A 80 -6.03 20.53 -4.81
C TYR A 80 -5.72 21.86 -4.10
N SER A 81 -4.77 22.67 -4.60
CA SER A 81 -4.35 23.94 -4.00
C SER A 81 -5.38 25.07 -4.19
N GLY A 82 -6.33 24.88 -5.10
CA GLY A 82 -7.39 25.84 -5.39
C GLY A 82 -8.25 26.17 -4.17
N LYS A 83 -8.79 27.40 -4.14
CA LYS A 83 -9.75 27.80 -3.11
C LYS A 83 -11.04 26.98 -3.25
N TRP A 84 -11.25 26.07 -2.31
CA TRP A 84 -12.52 25.39 -2.14
C TRP A 84 -13.52 26.38 -1.57
N TYR A 85 -14.53 26.73 -2.35
CA TYR A 85 -15.65 27.51 -1.83
C TYR A 85 -16.58 26.54 -1.12
N PRO A 86 -16.91 26.78 0.16
CA PRO A 86 -18.01 26.08 0.78
C PRO A 86 -19.22 26.22 -0.14
N HIS A 87 -19.87 25.11 -0.49
CA HIS A 87 -21.22 25.21 -0.99
C HIS A 87 -21.99 26.04 0.05
N GLY A 88 -22.63 27.13 -0.41
CA GLY A 88 -23.41 27.99 0.48
C GLY A 88 -24.45 27.17 1.26
N ASN A 89 -25.04 27.78 2.29
CA ASN A 89 -26.09 27.17 3.11
C ASN A 89 -27.10 26.39 2.23
N ASP A 90 -27.47 25.18 2.65
CA ASP A 90 -28.33 24.22 1.92
C ASP A 90 -29.61 24.90 1.38
N ASP A 91 -30.06 25.98 2.03
CA ASP A 91 -31.15 26.87 1.62
C ASP A 91 -30.98 27.47 0.19
N ASN A 92 -29.77 27.50 -0.36
CA ASN A 92 -29.49 28.01 -1.72
C ASN A 92 -29.42 26.89 -2.78
N ILE A 93 -29.50 25.62 -2.37
CA ILE A 93 -29.58 24.50 -3.30
C ILE A 93 -30.97 24.57 -3.93
N ARG A 94 -31.04 25.02 -5.19
CA ARG A 94 -32.30 25.00 -5.94
C ARG A 94 -32.83 23.57 -5.92
N PRO A 95 -34.08 23.32 -5.52
CA PRO A 95 -34.65 22.00 -5.59
C PRO A 95 -34.55 21.52 -7.05
N THR A 96 -33.79 20.45 -7.25
CA THR A 96 -33.66 19.82 -8.55
C THR A 96 -35.04 19.25 -8.91
N ASN A 97 -35.75 19.89 -9.84
CA ASN A 97 -36.95 19.34 -10.51
C ASN A 97 -36.61 18.18 -11.47
N GLY A 98 -35.46 17.54 -11.28
CA GLY A 98 -35.02 16.39 -12.05
C GLY A 98 -35.75 15.13 -11.61
N PRO A 99 -35.70 14.06 -12.44
CA PRO A 99 -36.30 12.79 -12.08
C PRO A 99 -35.71 12.28 -10.76
N HIS A 100 -36.58 12.12 -9.77
CA HIS A 100 -36.20 11.57 -8.47
C HIS A 100 -35.94 10.07 -8.65
N ILE A 101 -34.67 9.65 -8.64
CA ILE A 101 -34.29 8.24 -8.74
C ILE A 101 -34.65 7.57 -7.42
N VAL A 102 -35.84 6.97 -7.36
CA VAL A 102 -36.28 6.15 -6.22
C VAL A 102 -35.79 4.72 -6.45
N PRO A 103 -35.09 4.09 -5.48
CA PRO A 103 -34.77 2.67 -5.56
C PRO A 103 -36.05 1.84 -5.66
N ASP A 104 -36.06 0.85 -6.55
CA ASP A 104 -37.15 -0.11 -6.64
C ASP A 104 -37.34 -0.82 -5.28
N GLN A 105 -38.52 -0.68 -4.69
CA GLN A 105 -38.85 -1.24 -3.38
C GLN A 105 -38.72 -2.76 -3.34
N SER A 106 -38.93 -3.45 -4.47
CA SER A 106 -38.78 -4.90 -4.57
C SER A 106 -37.32 -5.36 -4.58
N MET A 107 -36.40 -4.47 -4.95
CA MET A 107 -34.96 -4.73 -5.05
C MET A 107 -34.20 -4.27 -3.79
N LEU A 108 -34.92 -3.78 -2.78
CA LEU A 108 -34.33 -3.39 -1.50
C LEU A 108 -33.78 -4.63 -0.78
N ARG A 109 -32.52 -4.55 -0.38
CA ARG A 109 -31.88 -5.58 0.43
C ARG A 109 -32.50 -5.59 1.84
N GLY A 110 -32.74 -6.77 2.38
CA GLY A 110 -33.14 -6.93 3.78
C GLY A 110 -32.10 -6.38 4.77
N LYS A 111 -32.52 -6.12 6.00
CA LYS A 111 -31.67 -5.59 7.07
C LYS A 111 -30.52 -6.56 7.39
N GLY A 112 -29.28 -6.06 7.33
CA GLY A 112 -28.09 -6.79 7.76
C GLY A 112 -26.91 -6.69 6.79
N ARG A 113 -25.71 -7.02 7.25
CA ARG A 113 -24.52 -7.10 6.40
C ARG A 113 -24.64 -8.33 5.50
N PRO A 114 -24.51 -8.19 4.17
CA PRO A 114 -24.40 -9.34 3.29
C PRO A 114 -23.27 -10.25 3.77
N LYS A 115 -23.55 -11.55 3.90
CA LYS A 115 -22.53 -12.54 4.26
C LYS A 115 -21.44 -12.46 3.18
N SER A 116 -20.24 -12.07 3.58
CA SER A 116 -19.13 -11.91 2.66
C SER A 116 -18.85 -13.25 1.97
N MET A 117 -19.03 -13.30 0.66
CA MET A 117 -18.58 -14.41 -0.19
C MET A 117 -17.14 -14.20 -0.65
N ARG A 118 -16.39 -13.25 -0.06
CA ARG A 118 -15.02 -12.91 -0.47
C ARG A 118 -14.14 -14.17 -0.41
N ILE A 119 -13.77 -14.64 -1.59
CA ILE A 119 -12.70 -15.62 -1.80
C ILE A 119 -11.37 -14.89 -1.52
N ARG A 120 -10.51 -15.47 -0.69
CA ARG A 120 -9.17 -14.90 -0.43
C ARG A 120 -8.29 -15.17 -1.65
N ASN A 121 -7.65 -14.13 -2.18
CA ASN A 121 -6.65 -14.24 -3.26
C ASN A 121 -5.23 -13.97 -2.71
N GLU A 122 -4.20 -14.15 -3.53
CA GLU A 122 -2.79 -13.99 -3.13
C GLU A 122 -2.44 -12.58 -2.61
N MET A 123 -3.19 -11.55 -3.02
CA MET A 123 -3.05 -10.18 -2.48
C MET A 123 -3.50 -10.04 -1.03
N ASP A 124 -4.34 -10.98 -0.53
CA ASP A 124 -4.74 -11.06 0.88
C ASP A 124 -3.76 -11.89 1.73
N TRP A 125 -2.75 -12.51 1.09
CA TRP A 125 -1.70 -13.25 1.77
C TRP A 125 -0.73 -12.26 2.43
N THR A 126 -0.59 -12.37 3.75
CA THR A 126 0.48 -11.70 4.50
C THR A 126 1.40 -12.78 5.03
N GLU A 127 2.69 -12.65 4.74
CA GLU A 127 3.77 -13.62 5.01
C GLU A 127 3.89 -14.05 6.49
N SER A 128 3.24 -13.31 7.39
CA SER A 128 3.11 -13.64 8.81
C SER A 128 1.69 -13.34 9.31
N GLN A 129 0.75 -14.23 9.04
CA GLN A 129 -0.51 -14.25 9.79
C GLN A 129 -0.14 -14.46 11.27
N ARG A 130 -0.16 -13.39 12.06
CA ARG A 130 0.14 -13.46 13.50
C ARG A 130 -0.78 -14.52 14.11
N ARG A 131 -0.18 -15.48 14.82
CA ARG A 131 -0.94 -16.49 15.56
C ARG A 131 -1.90 -15.74 16.49
N GLN A 132 -3.18 -16.06 16.38
CA GLN A 132 -4.22 -15.39 17.16
C GLN A 132 -3.92 -15.61 18.65
N ARG A 133 -3.77 -14.51 19.38
CA ARG A 133 -3.54 -14.49 20.83
C ARG A 133 -4.87 -14.32 21.53
N CYS A 134 -5.01 -14.96 22.68
CA CYS A 134 -6.19 -14.78 23.52
C CYS A 134 -6.35 -13.30 23.90
N GLY A 135 -7.54 -12.74 23.67
CA GLY A 135 -7.82 -11.34 24.01
C GLY A 135 -7.82 -11.01 25.51
N HIS A 136 -7.79 -12.03 26.38
CA HIS A 136 -7.69 -11.86 27.83
C HIS A 136 -6.26 -12.07 28.35
N CYS A 137 -5.68 -13.25 28.16
CA CYS A 137 -4.36 -13.58 28.74
C CYS A 137 -3.18 -13.39 27.75
N ARG A 138 -3.44 -13.03 26.49
CA ARG A 138 -2.45 -12.79 25.43
C ARG A 138 -1.59 -14.00 25.05
N VAL A 139 -1.94 -15.20 25.52
CA VAL A 139 -1.30 -16.48 25.17
C VAL A 139 -1.88 -17.02 23.87
N GLU A 140 -1.05 -17.64 23.04
CA GLU A 140 -1.46 -18.30 21.78
C GLU A 140 -2.11 -19.67 22.06
N GLY A 141 -2.95 -20.15 21.13
CA GLY A 141 -3.57 -21.48 21.22
C GLY A 141 -5.01 -21.52 21.71
N HIS A 142 -5.58 -20.39 22.14
CA HIS A 142 -7.02 -20.27 22.43
C HIS A 142 -7.53 -18.84 22.19
N ASN A 143 -8.84 -18.69 22.03
CA ASN A 143 -9.50 -17.39 21.91
C ASN A 143 -10.04 -16.91 23.27
N ARG A 144 -10.51 -15.66 23.36
CA ARG A 144 -11.01 -15.08 24.61
C ARG A 144 -12.13 -15.91 25.26
N THR A 145 -13.01 -16.51 24.46
CA THR A 145 -14.15 -17.30 24.96
C THR A 145 -13.74 -18.63 25.58
N ASN A 146 -12.63 -19.22 25.15
CA ASN A 146 -12.11 -20.48 25.70
C ASN A 146 -10.90 -20.23 26.61
N CYS A 147 -10.83 -19.05 27.24
CA CYS A 147 -9.70 -18.72 28.09
C CYS A 147 -9.82 -19.44 29.45
N PRO A 148 -8.86 -20.32 29.82
CA PRO A 148 -8.91 -21.03 31.10
C PRO A 148 -8.83 -20.07 32.30
N GLN A 149 -8.20 -18.90 32.13
CA GLN A 149 -8.15 -17.83 33.13
C GLN A 149 -9.48 -17.08 33.29
N LEU A 150 -10.34 -17.10 32.26
CA LEU A 150 -11.70 -16.57 32.36
C LEU A 150 -12.59 -17.54 33.13
N ALA A 151 -12.39 -18.85 32.96
CA ALA A 151 -13.13 -19.89 33.70
C ALA A 151 -12.80 -19.90 35.20
N SER A 152 -11.56 -19.59 35.60
CA SER A 152 -11.16 -19.52 37.01
C SER A 152 -11.76 -18.33 37.77
N ASN A 153 -12.03 -17.21 37.09
CA ASN A 153 -12.65 -16.04 37.73
C ASN A 153 -14.13 -16.26 38.05
N ILE A 154 -14.85 -17.07 37.25
CA ILE A 154 -16.26 -17.42 37.51
C ILE A 154 -16.43 -18.23 38.81
N ILE A 155 -15.42 -19.01 39.20
CA ILE A 155 -15.46 -19.83 40.43
C ILE A 155 -15.23 -18.98 41.68
N ASN A 156 -14.50 -17.85 41.57
CA ASN A 156 -14.21 -16.98 42.70
C ASN A 156 -15.35 -15.99 43.00
N ASP A 157 -16.18 -15.64 42.02
CA ASP A 157 -17.35 -14.76 42.21
C ASP A 157 -18.57 -15.46 42.85
N LEU A 158 -18.54 -16.79 43.00
CA LEU A 158 -19.60 -17.58 43.66
C LEU A 158 -19.31 -17.88 45.14
N ASN A 159 -18.18 -17.41 45.68
CA ASN A 159 -17.79 -17.59 47.08
C ASN A 159 -17.68 -16.25 47.85
N HIS A 160 -18.46 -15.25 47.45
CA HIS A 160 -18.76 -14.06 48.27
C HIS A 160 -20.26 -13.87 48.38
#